data_AF-A0A258CTJ9-F1
#
_entry.id   AF-A0A258CTJ9-F1
#
_cell.length_a   1.000
_cell.length_b   1.000
_cell.length_c   1.000
_cell.angle_alpha   90.00
_cell.angle_beta   90.00
_cell.angle_gamma   90.00
#
_symmetry.space_group_name_H-M   'P 1'
#
loop_
_entity.id
_entity.type
_entity.pdbx_description
1 polymer ?
#
loop_
_entity_poly.entity_id
_entity_poly.type
_entity_poly.pdbx_seq_one_letter_code
_entity_poly.pdbx_strand_id
1 'polypeptide(L)'
;MQPKTDEAPFARRSPLGAFLKSEAAGGVLLMISAALALIIANSPAAPLYFATLGSYVAGLSILHWINDALMAVFFLLVGLEIKRELLEGQLSTWSRRALPGIAALGGMVVPALIFLALTQGDPVAMR
;
A
#
# COMPACT_ATOMS: atom_id res chain seq x y z
N MET A 1 -21.43 56.96 11.28
CA MET A 1 -20.86 55.82 12.02
C MET A 1 -20.94 54.60 11.12
N GLN A 2 -19.81 54.12 10.61
CA GLN A 2 -19.74 52.87 9.83
C GLN A 2 -19.50 51.71 10.82
N PRO A 3 -20.25 50.60 10.73
CA PRO A 3 -19.95 49.42 11.53
C PRO A 3 -18.64 48.79 11.05
N LYS A 4 -17.68 48.63 11.96
CA LYS A 4 -16.48 47.81 11.74
C LYS A 4 -16.94 46.37 11.56
N THR A 5 -16.62 45.77 10.41
CA THR A 5 -16.76 44.35 10.18
C THR A 5 -15.74 43.61 11.05
N ASP A 6 -16.23 42.75 11.93
CA ASP A 6 -15.43 41.80 12.70
C ASP A 6 -14.84 40.76 11.73
N GLU A 7 -13.63 41.03 11.23
CA GLU A 7 -12.84 40.02 10.52
C GLU A 7 -12.29 39.02 11.54
N ALA A 8 -12.92 37.85 11.61
CA ALA A 8 -12.44 36.74 12.43
C ALA A 8 -11.01 36.34 11.98
N PRO A 9 -10.03 36.27 12.89
CA PRO A 9 -8.65 36.01 12.54
C PRO A 9 -8.50 34.61 11.95
N PHE A 10 -7.83 34.55 10.79
CA PHE A 10 -7.38 33.36 10.07
C PHE A 10 -7.18 32.16 11.02
N ALA A 11 -8.13 31.21 10.98
CA ALA A 11 -7.96 29.92 11.63
C ALA A 11 -6.63 29.33 11.12
N ARG A 12 -5.60 29.33 11.97
CA ARG A 12 -4.29 28.80 11.62
C ARG A 12 -4.48 27.32 11.29
N ARG A 13 -4.49 26.98 10.00
CA ARG A 13 -4.44 25.58 9.58
C ARG A 13 -3.13 25.02 10.12
N SER A 14 -3.21 24.08 11.07
CA SER A 14 -2.05 23.38 11.57
C SER A 14 -1.33 22.73 10.38
N PRO A 15 -0.04 23.00 10.15
CA PRO A 15 0.69 22.43 9.02
C PRO A 15 0.68 20.90 9.04
N LEU A 16 0.66 20.30 10.25
CA LEU A 16 0.46 18.86 10.45
C LEU A 16 -0.92 18.40 9.96
N GLY A 17 -1.97 19.16 10.27
CA GLY A 17 -3.33 18.84 9.82
C GLY A 17 -3.55 19.02 8.32
N ALA A 18 -2.83 19.95 7.68
CA ALA A 18 -2.82 20.09 6.22
C ALA A 18 -2.03 18.97 5.55
N PHE A 19 -0.90 18.57 6.13
CA PHE A 19 -0.07 17.47 5.64
C PHE A 19 -0.80 16.13 5.72
N LEU A 20 -1.45 15.81 6.85
CA LEU A 20 -2.22 14.57 7.01
C LEU A 20 -3.40 14.44 6.04
N LYS A 21 -3.87 15.55 5.46
CA LYS A 21 -4.91 15.57 4.41
C LYS A 21 -4.35 15.46 3.00
N SER A 22 -3.02 15.40 2.84
CA SER A 22 -2.37 15.24 1.55
C SER A 22 -2.19 13.76 1.20
N GLU A 23 -2.25 13.45 -0.09
CA GLU A 23 -1.98 12.11 -0.62
C GLU A 23 -0.57 11.61 -0.28
N ALA A 24 0.38 12.53 -0.13
CA ALA A 24 1.76 12.23 0.23
C ALA A 24 1.92 11.68 1.67
N ALA A 25 1.01 11.99 2.59
CA ALA A 25 1.11 11.52 3.97
C ALA A 25 1.05 10.00 4.09
N GLY A 26 0.24 9.34 3.25
CA GLY A 26 0.16 7.87 3.20
C GLY A 26 1.49 7.25 2.80
N GLY A 27 2.14 7.81 1.78
CA GLY A 27 3.47 7.35 1.33
C GLY A 27 4.56 7.53 2.39
N VAL A 28 4.58 8.68 3.09
CA VAL A 28 5.55 8.93 4.17
C VAL A 28 5.33 7.98 5.35
N LEU A 29 4.08 7.73 5.74
CA LEU A 29 3.77 6.79 6.82
C LEU A 29 4.20 5.36 6.46
N LEU A 30 4.00 4.94 5.21
CA LEU A 30 4.45 3.63 4.71
C LEU A 30 5.98 3.51 4.78
N MET A 31 6.70 4.53 4.31
CA MET A 31 8.16 4.59 4.37
C MET A 31 8.69 4.49 5.80
N ILE A 32 8.11 5.23 6.74
CA ILE A 32 8.48 5.17 8.15
C ILE A 32 8.21 3.77 8.72
N SER A 33 7.07 3.17 8.40
CA SER A 33 6.70 1.83 8.85
C SER A 33 7.69 0.77 8.35
N ALA A 34 8.09 0.84 7.08
CA ALA A 34 9.11 -0.05 6.51
C ALA A 34 10.48 0.14 7.18
N ALA A 35 10.89 1.39 7.41
CA ALA A 35 12.14 1.69 8.09
C ALA A 35 12.15 1.15 9.53
N LEU A 36 11.05 1.32 10.28
CA LEU A 36 10.90 0.75 11.61
C LEU A 36 10.94 -0.78 11.60
N ALA A 37 10.28 -1.43 10.64
CA ALA A 37 10.34 -2.88 10.49
C ALA A 37 11.77 -3.37 10.25
N LEU A 38 12.53 -2.70 9.38
CA LEU A 38 13.95 -3.01 9.14
C LEU A 38 14.80 -2.81 10.39
N ILE A 39 14.60 -1.71 11.13
CA ILE A 39 15.33 -1.46 12.38
C ILE A 39 15.05 -2.57 13.40
N ILE A 40 13.78 -2.92 13.62
CA ILE A 40 13.40 -3.96 14.57
C ILE A 40 13.98 -5.32 14.16
N ALA A 41 13.84 -5.69 12.89
CA ALA A 41 14.32 -6.96 12.33
C ALA A 41 15.85 -7.13 12.41
N ASN A 42 16.62 -6.03 12.48
CA ASN A 42 18.07 -6.04 12.59
C ASN A 42 18.59 -5.65 13.99
N SER A 43 17.71 -5.64 15.00
CA SER A 43 18.05 -5.27 16.38
C SER A 43 18.03 -6.49 17.32
N PRO A 44 18.49 -6.34 18.58
CA PRO A 44 18.34 -7.39 19.60
C PRO A 44 16.88 -7.81 19.88
N ALA A 45 15.88 -7.02 19.46
CA ALA A 45 14.47 -7.38 19.57
C ALA A 45 13.98 -8.34 18.46
N ALA A 46 14.80 -8.61 17.44
CA ALA A 46 14.44 -9.47 16.31
C ALA A 46 13.94 -10.87 16.73
N PRO A 47 14.56 -11.59 17.69
CA PRO A 47 14.08 -12.91 18.08
C PRO A 47 12.66 -12.87 18.63
N LEU A 48 12.33 -11.87 19.46
CA LEU A 48 10.97 -11.69 19.99
C LEU A 48 9.99 -11.30 18.89
N TYR A 49 10.39 -10.42 17.98
CA TYR A 49 9.58 -9.97 16.85
C TYR A 49 9.18 -11.15 15.95
N PHE A 50 10.15 -11.94 15.50
CA PHE A 50 9.89 -13.10 14.64
C PHE A 50 9.18 -14.24 15.39
N ALA A 51 9.48 -14.48 16.67
CA ALA A 51 8.76 -15.47 17.46
C ALA A 51 7.27 -15.11 17.63
N THR A 52 6.98 -13.82 17.85
CA THR A 52 5.59 -13.34 17.97
C THR A 52 4.86 -13.53 16.64
N LEU A 53 5.43 -13.07 15.53
CA LEU A 53 4.83 -13.21 14.20
C LEU A 53 4.67 -14.67 13.75
N GLY A 54 5.60 -15.55 14.16
CA GLY A 54 5.56 -16.97 13.89
C GLY A 54 4.65 -17.79 14.81
N SER A 55 4.16 -17.21 15.91
CA SER A 55 3.29 -17.93 16.85
C SER A 55 1.94 -18.28 16.20
N TYR A 56 1.40 -19.45 16.54
CA TYR A 56 0.19 -19.98 15.91
C TYR A 56 -1.05 -19.69 16.75
N VAL A 57 -2.11 -19.24 16.07
CA VAL A 57 -3.44 -19.02 16.63
C VAL A 57 -4.45 -19.59 15.65
N ALA A 58 -5.28 -20.52 16.12
CA ALA A 58 -6.33 -21.16 15.31
C ALA A 58 -5.83 -21.77 13.99
N GLY A 59 -4.63 -22.38 14.00
CA GLY A 59 -4.06 -23.10 12.84
C GLY A 59 -3.25 -22.26 11.86
N LEU A 60 -3.20 -20.93 12.03
CA LEU A 60 -2.37 -20.03 11.23
C LEU A 60 -1.41 -19.25 12.12
N SER A 61 -0.27 -18.82 11.59
CA SER A 61 0.60 -17.92 12.34
C SER A 61 -0.01 -16.52 12.45
N ILE A 62 0.38 -15.75 13.47
CA ILE A 62 -0.03 -14.35 13.61
C ILE A 62 0.29 -13.55 12.33
N LEU A 63 1.44 -13.80 11.71
CA LEU A 63 1.81 -13.17 10.44
C LEU A 63 0.81 -13.47 9.32
N HIS A 64 0.37 -14.72 9.18
CA HIS A 64 -0.63 -15.09 8.17
C HIS A 64 -1.97 -14.41 8.43
N TRP A 65 -2.43 -14.38 9.68
CA TRP A 65 -3.65 -13.65 10.06
C TRP A 65 -3.59 -12.18 9.71
N ILE A 66 -2.47 -11.52 10.03
CA ILE A 66 -2.26 -10.10 9.72
C ILE A 66 -2.26 -9.90 8.21
N ASN A 67 -1.52 -10.72 7.46
CA ASN A 67 -1.42 -10.62 6.01
C ASN A 67 -2.80 -10.79 5.35
N ASP A 68 -3.52 -11.86 5.66
CA ASP A 68 -4.80 -12.15 5.02
C ASP A 68 -5.85 -11.09 5.37
N ALA A 69 -5.94 -10.67 6.63
CA ALA A 69 -6.90 -9.66 7.05
C ALA A 69 -6.61 -8.28 6.44
N LEU A 70 -5.35 -7.82 6.48
CA LEU A 70 -4.99 -6.53 5.91
C LEU A 70 -5.10 -6.54 4.39
N MET A 71 -4.69 -7.63 3.72
CA MET A 71 -4.84 -7.77 2.28
C MET A 71 -6.31 -7.86 1.86
N ALA A 72 -7.17 -8.52 2.64
CA ALA A 72 -8.61 -8.54 2.36
C ALA A 72 -9.22 -7.13 2.40
N VAL A 73 -8.88 -6.33 3.41
CA VAL A 73 -9.33 -4.93 3.49
C VAL A 73 -8.75 -4.09 2.34
N PHE A 74 -7.46 -4.24 2.05
CA PHE A 74 -6.81 -3.54 0.94
C PHE A 74 -7.46 -3.87 -0.41
N PHE A 75 -7.65 -5.15 -0.72
CA PHE A 75 -8.27 -5.59 -1.97
C PHE A 75 -9.76 -5.24 -2.04
N LEU A 76 -10.47 -5.18 -0.92
CA LEU A 76 -11.83 -4.65 -0.90
C LEU A 76 -11.85 -3.19 -1.38
N LEU A 77 -10.99 -2.34 -0.82
CA LEU A 77 -10.89 -0.92 -1.21
C LEU A 77 -10.48 -0.78 -2.69
N VAL A 78 -9.45 -1.50 -3.12
CA VAL A 78 -9.00 -1.51 -4.52
C VAL A 78 -10.09 -2.02 -5.44
N GLY A 79 -10.81 -3.07 -5.06
CA GLY A 79 -11.90 -3.64 -5.85
C GLY A 79 -13.08 -2.67 -6.01
N LEU A 80 -13.44 -1.93 -4.95
CA LEU A 80 -14.45 -0.89 -5.01
C LEU A 80 -14.02 0.27 -5.93
N GLU A 81 -12.76 0.66 -5.86
CA GLU A 81 -12.20 1.73 -6.70
C GLU A 81 -12.14 1.33 -8.18
N ILE A 82 -11.70 0.10 -8.47
CA ILE A 82 -11.73 -0.44 -9.83
C ILE A 82 -13.16 -0.51 -10.35
N LYS A 83 -14.12 -0.96 -9.53
CA LYS A 83 -15.54 -0.97 -9.90
C LYS A 83 -16.04 0.44 -10.22
N ARG A 84 -15.68 1.44 -9.41
CA ARG A 84 -16.00 2.86 -9.66
C ARG A 84 -15.44 3.34 -11.01
N GLU A 85 -14.17 3.06 -11.27
CA GLU A 85 -13.50 3.43 -12.53
C GLU A 85 -14.07 2.71 -13.77
N LEU A 86 -14.55 1.47 -13.60
CA LEU A 86 -15.20 0.69 -14.65
C LEU A 86 -16.62 1.15 -14.96
N LEU A 87 -17.34 1.72 -13.99
CA LEU A 87 -18.72 2.16 -14.20
C LEU A 87 -18.77 3.60 -14.71
N GLU A 88 -17.98 4.49 -14.11
CA GLU A 88 -18.11 5.95 -14.31
C GLU A 88 -16.78 6.63 -14.65
N GLY A 89 -15.66 5.92 -14.55
CA GLY A 89 -14.32 6.49 -14.69
C GLY A 89 -13.65 6.22 -16.03
N GLN A 90 -12.32 6.23 -15.99
CA GLN A 90 -11.47 6.12 -17.18
C GLN A 90 -11.49 4.74 -17.82
N LEU A 91 -11.94 3.71 -17.10
CA LEU A 91 -12.01 2.33 -17.59
C LEU A 91 -13.40 1.94 -18.12
N SER A 92 -14.34 2.89 -18.17
CA SER A 92 -15.73 2.65 -18.55
C SER A 92 -15.94 2.16 -19.99
N THR A 93 -15.06 2.53 -20.91
CA THR A 93 -15.15 2.09 -22.31
C THR A 93 -14.04 1.12 -22.70
N TRP A 94 -14.35 0.19 -23.61
CA TRP A 94 -13.39 -0.81 -24.11
C TRP A 94 -12.12 -0.20 -24.69
N SER A 95 -12.23 0.91 -25.43
CA SER A 95 -11.08 1.59 -26.01
C SER A 95 -10.15 2.18 -24.95
N ARG A 96 -10.69 2.70 -23.84
CA ARG A 96 -9.89 3.31 -22.77
C ARG A 96 -9.26 2.29 -21.82
N ARG A 97 -9.94 1.17 -21.55
CA ARG A 97 -9.42 0.11 -20.65
C ARG A 97 -8.39 -0.82 -21.30
N ALA A 98 -8.36 -0.93 -22.63
CA ALA A 98 -7.45 -1.83 -23.34
C ALA A 98 -5.96 -1.45 -23.11
N LEU A 99 -5.63 -0.16 -23.23
CA LEU A 99 -4.24 0.29 -23.08
C LEU A 99 -3.70 0.08 -21.64
N PRO A 100 -4.37 0.53 -20.56
CA PRO A 100 -3.95 0.23 -19.19
C PRO A 100 -3.92 -1.28 -18.90
N GLY A 101 -4.87 -2.05 -19.46
CA GLY A 101 -4.91 -3.51 -19.29
C GLY A 101 -3.69 -4.20 -19.89
N ILE A 102 -3.33 -3.86 -21.13
CA ILE A 102 -2.13 -4.41 -21.79
C ILE A 102 -0.85 -3.93 -21.08
N ALA A 103 -0.79 -2.65 -20.68
CA ALA A 103 0.35 -2.11 -19.94
C ALA A 103 0.55 -2.83 -18.60
N ALA A 104 -0.53 -3.10 -17.85
CA ALA A 104 -0.48 -3.84 -16.60
C ALA A 104 -0.06 -5.31 -16.82
N LEU A 105 -0.62 -5.98 -17.84
CA LEU A 105 -0.22 -7.35 -18.19
C LEU A 105 1.27 -7.41 -18.56
N GLY A 106 1.75 -6.49 -19.40
CA GLY A 106 3.17 -6.40 -19.75
C GLY A 106 4.05 -6.12 -18.52
N GLY A 107 3.61 -5.21 -17.64
CA GLY A 107 4.29 -4.88 -16.38
C GLY A 107 4.38 -6.05 -15.39
N MET A 108 3.52 -7.07 -15.51
CA MET A 108 3.61 -8.30 -14.72
C MET A 108 4.40 -9.40 -15.44
N VAL A 109 4.09 -9.65 -16.72
CA VAL A 109 4.65 -10.77 -17.49
C VAL A 109 6.14 -10.57 -17.78
N VAL A 110 6.55 -9.36 -18.16
CA VAL A 110 7.95 -9.10 -18.54
C VAL A 110 8.88 -9.29 -17.33
N PRO A 111 8.64 -8.70 -16.14
CA PRO A 111 9.48 -8.98 -14.97
C PRO A 111 9.49 -10.44 -14.56
N ALA A 112 8.35 -11.15 -14.64
CA ALA A 112 8.28 -12.58 -14.33
C ALA A 112 9.14 -13.42 -15.28
N LEU A 113 9.09 -13.15 -16.59
CA LEU A 113 9.92 -13.85 -17.58
C LEU A 113 11.40 -13.54 -17.41
N ILE A 114 11.76 -12.29 -17.11
CA ILE A 114 13.15 -11.90 -16.80
C ILE A 114 13.65 -12.66 -15.57
N PHE A 115 12.88 -12.69 -14.49
CA PHE A 115 13.23 -13.42 -13.28
C PHE A 115 13.45 -14.90 -13.58
N LEU A 116 12.50 -15.54 -14.28
CA LEU A 116 12.61 -16.95 -14.63
C LEU A 116 13.85 -17.20 -15.49
N ALA A 117 14.07 -16.44 -16.55
CA ALA A 117 15.22 -16.59 -17.45
C ALA A 117 16.57 -16.49 -16.71
N LEU A 118 16.68 -15.61 -15.73
CA LEU A 118 17.90 -15.41 -14.94
C LEU A 118 18.10 -16.48 -13.85
N THR A 119 17.03 -17.11 -13.39
CA THR A 119 17.07 -18.10 -12.30
C THR A 119 16.99 -19.55 -12.78
N GLN A 120 16.85 -19.80 -14.09
CA GLN A 120 16.81 -21.17 -14.63
C GLN A 120 18.10 -21.91 -14.29
N GLY A 121 17.98 -23.01 -13.56
CA GLY A 121 19.09 -23.89 -13.20
C GLY A 121 19.78 -23.60 -11.87
N ASP A 122 19.37 -22.56 -11.12
CA ASP A 122 19.82 -22.33 -9.75
C ASP A 122 18.78 -22.88 -8.73
N PRO A 123 19.05 -24.02 -8.07
CA PRO A 123 18.13 -24.62 -7.09
C PRO A 123 17.94 -23.77 -5.83
N VAL A 124 18.83 -22.81 -5.56
CA VAL A 124 18.76 -21.90 -4.42
C VAL A 124 17.90 -20.69 -4.76
N ALA A 125 18.00 -20.17 -5.98
CA ALA A 125 17.19 -19.02 -6.44
C ALA A 125 15.72 -19.38 -6.76
N MET A 126 15.41 -20.67 -6.99
CA MET A 126 14.06 -21.15 -7.29
C MET A 126 13.26 -21.66 -6.07
N ARG A 127 13.80 -21.59 -4.84
CA ARG A 127 13.10 -21.93 -3.59
C ARG A 127 12.52 -20.69 -2.92
#